data_AF-Q7XJ95-F1
#
_entry.id   AF-Q7XJ95-F1
#
_cell.length_a   1.000
_cell.length_b   1.000
_cell.length_c   1.000
_cell.angle_alpha   90.00
_cell.angle_beta   90.00
_cell.angle_gamma   90.00
#
_symmetry.space_group_name_H-M   'P 1'
#
loop_
_entity.id
_entity.type
_entity.pdbx_description
1 polymer ?
#
loop_
_entity_poly.entity_id
_entity_poly.type
_entity_poly.pdbx_seq_one_letter_code
_entity_poly.pdbx_strand_id
1 'polypeptide(L)'
;LEWENEVLSQRFSKVQTERDELYGKFEASIYDVQQKTGLKSALLEKKVEALGEALEMKEAQLAEVLTAANLDPGTLAAINQRLEEVLDNKNQIIKALQYDVAKVSKAHNDLIRVYEAKLTEFGIPVDELGFRPLVTNTST
;
A
#
# COMPACT_ATOMS: atom_id res chain seq x y z
N LEU A 1 -4.33 51.22 35.71
CA LEU A 1 -5.57 51.35 34.93
C LEU A 1 -5.33 51.35 33.42
N GLU A 2 -4.77 52.39 32.78
CA GLU A 2 -4.56 52.38 31.31
C GLU A 2 -3.58 51.28 30.85
N TRP A 3 -2.43 51.14 31.51
CA TRP A 3 -1.45 50.09 31.18
C TRP A 3 -1.98 48.67 31.35
N GLU A 4 -2.80 48.43 32.38
CA GLU A 4 -3.42 47.12 32.60
C GLU A 4 -4.45 46.80 31.51
N ASN A 5 -5.18 47.82 31.03
CA ASN A 5 -6.13 47.67 29.92
C ASN A 5 -5.41 47.38 28.59
N GLU A 6 -4.29 48.07 28.33
CA GLU A 6 -3.42 47.83 27.18
C GLU A 6 -2.90 46.39 27.17
N VAL A 7 -2.37 45.91 28.31
CA VAL A 7 -1.87 44.54 28.45
C VAL A 7 -3.00 43.51 28.26
N LEU A 8 -4.19 43.76 28.80
CA LEU A 8 -5.34 42.88 28.59
C LEU A 8 -5.77 42.82 27.12
N SER A 9 -5.80 43.97 26.43
CA SER A 9 -6.18 44.06 25.02
C SER A 9 -5.20 43.31 24.12
N GLN A 10 -3.90 43.42 24.38
CA GLN A 10 -2.88 42.66 23.65
C GLN A 10 -3.02 41.15 23.88
N ARG A 11 -3.28 40.72 25.12
CA ARG A 11 -3.53 39.30 25.43
C ARG A 11 -4.79 38.77 24.75
N PHE A 12 -5.86 39.56 24.76
CA PHE A 12 -7.11 39.21 24.09
C PHE A 12 -6.90 39.05 22.59
N SER A 13 -6.24 40.02 21.95
CA SER A 13 -5.91 39.95 20.52
C SER A 13 -5.09 38.71 20.19
N LYS A 14 -4.09 38.38 21.01
CA LYS A 14 -3.28 37.16 20.81
C LYS A 14 -4.12 35.88 20.87
N VAL A 15 -4.93 35.73 21.92
CA VAL A 15 -5.80 34.55 22.08
C VAL A 15 -6.84 34.47 20.95
N GLN A 16 -7.34 35.61 20.48
CA GLN A 16 -8.25 35.66 19.35
C GLN A 16 -7.57 35.15 18.06
N THR A 17 -6.35 35.59 17.78
CA THR A 17 -5.58 35.09 16.63
C THR A 17 -5.29 33.60 16.75
N GLU A 18 -4.86 33.12 17.92
CA GLU A 18 -4.60 31.69 18.15
C GLU A 18 -5.86 30.84 17.94
N ARG A 19 -7.02 31.33 18.40
CA ARG A 19 -8.32 30.69 18.16
C ARG A 19 -8.66 30.65 16.67
N ASP A 20 -8.51 31.76 15.96
CA ASP A 20 -8.86 31.86 14.55
C ASP A 20 -7.96 30.97 13.68
N GLU A 21 -6.66 30.89 14.01
CA GLU A 21 -5.73 29.95 13.38
C GLU A 21 -6.12 28.49 13.64
N LEU A 22 -6.48 28.16 14.89
CA LEU A 22 -6.88 26.80 15.24
C LEU A 22 -8.17 26.40 14.52
N TYR A 23 -9.12 27.33 14.41
CA TYR A 23 -10.36 27.13 13.69
C TYR A 23 -10.12 26.91 12.19
N GLY A 24 -9.26 27.71 11.56
CA GLY A 24 -8.88 27.52 10.16
C GLY A 24 -8.19 26.18 9.90
N LYS A 25 -7.29 25.75 10.80
CA LYS A 25 -6.65 24.42 10.72
C LYS A 25 -7.66 23.28 10.87
N PHE A 26 -8.63 23.44 11.76
CA PHE A 26 -9.69 22.47 11.97
C PHE A 26 -10.56 22.30 10.72
N GLU A 27 -11.05 23.40 10.13
CA GLU A 27 -11.85 23.36 8.90
C GLU A 27 -11.06 22.75 7.73
N ALA A 28 -9.79 23.13 7.55
CA ALA A 28 -8.93 22.57 6.52
C ALA A 28 -8.74 21.05 6.70
N SER A 29 -8.56 20.59 7.94
CA SER A 29 -8.39 19.18 8.25
C SER A 29 -9.68 18.38 7.98
N ILE A 30 -10.85 18.94 8.32
CA ILE A 30 -12.14 18.33 7.98
C ILE A 30 -12.28 18.18 6.47
N TYR A 31 -11.99 19.24 5.71
CA TYR A 31 -12.13 19.22 4.25
C TYR A 31 -11.21 18.17 3.61
N ASP A 32 -9.94 18.10 4.05
CA ASP A 32 -8.99 17.11 3.57
C ASP A 32 -9.46 15.67 3.84
N VAL A 33 -9.95 15.39 5.06
CA VAL A 33 -10.49 14.07 5.42
C VAL A 33 -11.74 13.74 4.60
N GLN A 34 -12.66 14.69 4.43
CA GLN A 34 -13.87 14.50 3.64
C GLN A 34 -13.54 14.23 2.17
N GLN A 35 -12.62 15.00 1.57
CA GLN A 35 -12.22 14.83 0.18
C GLN A 35 -11.55 13.46 -0.04
N LYS A 36 -10.58 13.11 0.82
CA LYS A 36 -9.87 11.82 0.73
C LYS A 36 -10.81 10.64 0.92
N THR A 37 -11.71 10.72 1.91
CA THR A 37 -12.66 9.65 2.20
C THR A 37 -13.71 9.54 1.10
N GLY A 38 -14.27 10.65 0.64
CA GLY A 38 -15.27 10.68 -0.43
C GLY A 38 -14.74 10.09 -1.74
N LEU A 39 -13.53 10.50 -2.15
CA LEU A 39 -12.90 9.94 -3.36
C LEU A 39 -12.64 8.43 -3.21
N LYS A 40 -12.12 8.01 -2.04
CA LYS A 40 -11.84 6.59 -1.78
C LYS A 40 -13.11 5.76 -1.80
N SER A 41 -14.19 6.23 -1.17
CA SER A 41 -15.48 5.53 -1.17
C SER A 41 -16.05 5.39 -2.58
N ALA A 42 -16.10 6.48 -3.35
CA ALA A 42 -16.61 6.45 -4.72
C ALA A 42 -15.79 5.50 -5.62
N LEU A 43 -14.47 5.48 -5.46
CA LEU A 43 -13.60 4.56 -6.20
C LEU A 43 -13.86 3.09 -5.82
N LEU A 44 -14.05 2.81 -4.53
CA LEU A 44 -14.35 1.46 -4.04
C LEU A 44 -15.71 0.98 -4.53
N GLU A 45 -16.74 1.82 -4.50
CA GLU A 45 -18.06 1.51 -5.04
C GLU A 45 -17.98 1.13 -6.52
N LYS A 46 -17.31 1.95 -7.35
CA LYS A 46 -17.07 1.66 -8.77
C LYS A 46 -16.32 0.35 -8.99
N LYS A 47 -15.34 0.05 -8.12
CA LYS A 47 -14.56 -1.19 -8.23
C LYS A 47 -15.42 -2.41 -7.90
N VAL A 48 -16.29 -2.30 -6.90
CA VAL A 48 -17.24 -3.38 -6.54
C VAL A 48 -18.23 -3.62 -7.68
N GLU A 49 -18.79 -2.56 -8.25
CA GLU A 49 -19.70 -2.63 -9.41
C GLU A 49 -19.02 -3.33 -10.60
N ALA A 50 -17.85 -2.87 -11.01
CA ALA A 50 -17.12 -3.46 -12.14
C ALA A 50 -16.73 -4.93 -11.91
N LEU A 51 -16.37 -5.30 -10.68
CA LEU A 51 -16.08 -6.70 -10.34
C LEU A 51 -17.35 -7.56 -10.34
N GLY A 52 -18.49 -7.00 -9.92
CA GLY A 52 -19.79 -7.65 -10.00
C GLY A 52 -20.20 -7.96 -11.45
N GLU A 53 -20.13 -6.95 -12.32
CA GLU A 53 -20.42 -7.13 -13.76
C GLU A 53 -19.52 -8.18 -14.41
N ALA A 54 -18.22 -8.16 -14.08
CA ALA A 54 -17.27 -9.14 -14.60
C ALA A 54 -17.57 -10.57 -14.11
N LEU A 55 -18.02 -10.71 -12.85
CA LEU A 55 -18.41 -12.00 -12.29
C LEU A 55 -19.66 -12.54 -12.99
N GLU A 56 -20.71 -11.74 -13.14
CA GLU A 56 -21.96 -12.14 -13.81
C GLU A 56 -21.69 -12.59 -15.26
N MET A 57 -20.87 -11.84 -16.00
CA MET A 57 -20.49 -12.23 -17.37
C MET A 57 -19.73 -13.57 -17.38
N LYS A 58 -18.86 -13.81 -16.40
CA LYS A 58 -18.09 -15.06 -16.32
C LYS A 58 -18.96 -16.26 -15.93
N GLU A 59 -19.93 -16.06 -15.04
CA GLU A 59 -20.91 -17.09 -14.69
C GLU A 59 -21.79 -17.47 -15.88
N ALA A 60 -22.26 -16.49 -16.65
CA ALA A 60 -23.02 -16.74 -17.88
C ALA A 60 -22.19 -17.53 -18.92
N GLN A 61 -20.94 -17.11 -19.16
CA GLN A 61 -20.02 -17.82 -20.06
C GLN A 61 -19.77 -19.26 -19.59
N LEU A 62 -19.60 -19.47 -18.28
CA LEU A 62 -19.41 -20.80 -17.73
C LEU A 62 -20.66 -21.66 -17.95
N ALA A 63 -21.85 -21.15 -17.67
CA ALA A 63 -23.11 -21.86 -17.90
C ALA A 63 -23.28 -22.29 -19.37
N GLU A 64 -22.92 -21.42 -20.33
CA GLU A 64 -22.92 -21.75 -21.76
C GLU A 64 -21.91 -22.88 -22.10
N VAL A 65 -20.71 -22.83 -21.54
CA VAL A 65 -19.71 -23.89 -21.75
C VAL A 65 -20.18 -25.22 -21.16
N LEU A 66 -20.81 -25.20 -19.98
CA LEU A 66 -21.33 -26.42 -19.34
C LEU A 66 -22.44 -27.07 -20.15
N THR A 67 -23.37 -26.25 -20.65
CA THR A 67 -24.46 -26.73 -21.52
C THR A 67 -23.92 -27.25 -22.85
N ALA A 68 -22.96 -26.57 -23.47
CA ALA A 68 -22.36 -26.98 -24.73
C ALA A 68 -21.48 -28.23 -24.63
N ALA A 69 -20.79 -28.42 -23.50
CA ALA A 69 -19.84 -29.52 -23.33
C ALA A 69 -20.52 -30.84 -22.95
N ASN A 70 -21.82 -30.84 -22.62
CA ASN A 70 -22.57 -32.00 -22.13
C ASN A 70 -21.81 -32.78 -21.03
N LEU A 71 -21.01 -32.03 -20.24
CA LEU A 71 -20.17 -32.58 -19.19
C LEU A 71 -21.05 -32.94 -18.02
N ASP A 72 -20.95 -34.18 -17.56
CA ASP A 72 -21.58 -34.61 -16.34
C ASP A 72 -21.14 -33.69 -15.17
N PRO A 73 -22.07 -33.23 -14.30
CA PRO A 73 -21.75 -32.38 -13.16
C PRO A 73 -20.64 -32.93 -12.26
N GLY A 74 -20.49 -34.25 -12.13
CA GLY A 74 -19.42 -34.87 -11.35
C GLY A 74 -18.02 -34.64 -11.94
N THR A 75 -17.90 -34.73 -13.26
CA THR A 75 -16.65 -34.49 -14.00
C THR A 75 -16.24 -33.02 -13.89
N LEU A 76 -17.19 -32.10 -13.94
CA LEU A 76 -16.92 -30.67 -13.74
C LEU A 76 -16.44 -30.37 -12.31
N ALA A 77 -17.12 -30.93 -11.31
CA ALA A 77 -16.73 -30.76 -9.91
C ALA A 77 -15.29 -31.24 -9.66
N ALA A 78 -14.91 -32.38 -10.25
CA ALA A 78 -13.54 -32.90 -10.17
C ALA A 78 -12.51 -31.99 -10.85
N ILE A 79 -12.85 -31.39 -12.00
CA ILE A 79 -11.97 -30.44 -12.69
C ILE A 79 -11.81 -29.14 -11.88
N ASN A 80 -12.90 -28.61 -11.33
CA ASN A 80 -12.87 -27.41 -10.48
C ASN A 80 -12.04 -27.63 -9.22
N GLN A 81 -12.22 -28.76 -8.54
CA GLN A 81 -11.42 -29.12 -7.37
C GLN A 81 -9.92 -29.18 -7.73
N ARG A 82 -9.57 -29.82 -8.85
CA ARG A 82 -8.18 -29.89 -9.29
C ARG A 82 -7.61 -28.51 -9.65
N LEU A 83 -8.41 -27.64 -10.24
CA LEU A 83 -8.00 -26.25 -10.52
C LEU A 83 -7.75 -25.47 -9.23
N GLU A 84 -8.62 -25.63 -8.23
CA GLU A 84 -8.48 -24.99 -6.93
C GLU A 84 -7.21 -25.46 -6.20
N GLU A 85 -6.92 -26.77 -6.20
CA GLU A 85 -5.67 -27.33 -5.66
C GLU A 85 -4.42 -26.77 -6.37
N VAL A 86 -4.46 -26.65 -7.70
CA VAL A 86 -3.34 -26.08 -8.48
C VAL A 86 -3.16 -24.60 -8.18
N LEU A 87 -4.24 -23.84 -8.06
CA LEU A 87 -4.20 -22.42 -7.71
C LEU A 87 -3.63 -22.20 -6.31
N ASP A 88 -4.07 -22.99 -5.32
CA ASP A 88 -3.55 -22.87 -3.96
C ASP A 88 -2.06 -23.20 -3.90
N ASN A 89 -1.63 -24.29 -4.54
CA ASN A 89 -0.21 -24.64 -4.63
C ASN A 89 0.62 -23.51 -5.29
N LYS A 90 0.16 -22.96 -6.42
CA LYS A 90 0.84 -21.82 -7.07
C LYS A 90 0.90 -20.60 -6.17
N ASN A 91 -0.17 -20.29 -5.44
CA ASN A 91 -0.19 -19.18 -4.48
C ASN A 91 0.79 -19.39 -3.32
N GLN A 92 0.92 -20.62 -2.82
CA GLN A 92 1.91 -20.97 -1.80
C GLN A 92 3.34 -20.78 -2.34
N ILE A 93 3.61 -21.22 -3.57
CA ILE A 93 4.92 -21.02 -4.23
C ILE A 93 5.21 -19.53 -4.41
N ILE A 94 4.25 -18.72 -4.85
CA ILE A 94 4.42 -17.26 -4.99
C ILE A 94 4.82 -16.64 -3.64
N LYS A 95 4.13 -17.00 -2.54
CA LYS A 95 4.47 -16.51 -1.20
C LYS A 95 5.88 -16.92 -0.77
N ALA A 96 6.28 -18.17 -1.03
CA ALA A 96 7.61 -18.65 -0.72
C ALA A 96 8.69 -17.89 -1.52
N LEU A 97 8.47 -17.69 -2.82
CA LEU A 97 9.40 -16.94 -3.67
C LEU A 97 9.50 -15.47 -3.27
N GLN A 98 8.38 -14.83 -2.92
CA GLN A 98 8.37 -13.46 -2.40
C GLN A 98 9.18 -13.34 -1.10
N TYR A 99 9.03 -14.32 -0.20
CA TYR A 99 9.82 -14.39 1.03
C TYR A 99 11.32 -14.56 0.72
N ASP A 100 11.68 -15.45 -0.19
CA ASP A 100 13.08 -15.67 -0.57
C ASP A 100 13.69 -14.42 -1.19
N VAL A 101 12.96 -13.72 -2.05
CA VAL A 101 13.39 -12.43 -2.61
C VAL A 101 13.62 -11.40 -1.50
N ALA A 102 12.69 -11.27 -0.54
CA ALA A 102 12.84 -10.34 0.58
C ALA A 102 14.06 -10.70 1.45
N LYS A 103 14.26 -12.00 1.73
CA LYS A 103 15.39 -12.51 2.51
C LYS A 103 16.73 -12.22 1.83
N VAL A 104 16.85 -12.51 0.54
CA VAL A 104 18.07 -12.25 -0.24
C VAL A 104 18.33 -10.76 -0.39
N SER A 105 17.28 -9.96 -0.62
CA SER A 105 17.37 -8.49 -0.68
C SER A 105 17.90 -7.90 0.63
N LYS A 106 17.41 -8.40 1.77
CA LYS A 106 17.93 -8.00 3.09
C LYS A 106 19.39 -8.39 3.27
N ALA A 107 19.74 -9.64 2.97
CA ALA A 107 21.13 -10.11 3.08
C ALA A 107 22.08 -9.30 2.18
N HIS A 108 21.64 -8.94 0.98
CA HIS A 108 22.39 -8.06 0.06
C HIS A 108 22.61 -6.67 0.67
N ASN A 109 21.55 -6.05 1.20
CA ASN A 109 21.65 -4.73 1.83
C ASN A 109 22.55 -4.76 3.09
N ASP A 110 22.50 -5.83 3.88
CA ASP A 110 23.37 -6.01 5.05
C ASP A 110 24.83 -6.19 4.64
N LEU A 111 25.11 -6.93 3.55
CA LEU A 111 26.46 -7.06 2.99
C LEU A 111 27.03 -5.71 2.51
N ILE A 112 26.21 -4.88 1.85
CA ILE A 112 26.62 -3.53 1.43
C ILE A 112 27.07 -2.73 2.67
N ARG A 113 26.27 -2.72 3.74
CA ARG A 113 26.61 -1.99 4.97
C ARG A 113 27.91 -2.47 5.62
N VAL A 114 28.11 -3.79 5.70
CA VAL A 114 29.33 -4.37 6.27
C VAL A 114 30.55 -3.98 5.45
N TYR A 115 30.42 -4.05 4.13
CA TYR A 115 31.46 -3.67 3.19
C TYR A 115 31.83 -2.18 3.29
N GLU A 116 30.85 -1.27 3.33
CA GLU A 116 31.09 0.17 3.48
C GLU A 116 31.76 0.50 4.83
N ALA A 117 31.33 -0.17 5.90
CA ALA A 117 31.96 -0.03 7.22
C ALA A 117 33.42 -0.49 7.20
N LYS A 118 33.74 -1.59 6.50
CA LYS A 118 35.11 -2.08 6.35
C LYS A 118 35.98 -1.15 5.53
N LEU A 119 35.49 -0.59 4.42
CA LEU A 119 36.24 0.39 3.65
C LEU A 119 36.59 1.63 4.48
N THR A 120 35.61 2.11 5.26
CA THR A 120 35.82 3.23 6.19
C THR A 120 36.89 2.90 7.24
N GLU A 121 36.88 1.69 7.80
CA GLU A 121 37.90 1.22 8.76
C GLU A 121 39.32 1.24 8.18
N PHE A 122 39.48 0.94 6.88
CA PHE A 122 40.75 1.00 6.17
C PHE A 122 41.09 2.38 5.59
N GLY A 123 40.24 3.40 5.82
CA GLY A 123 40.43 4.75 5.31
C GLY A 123 40.24 4.89 3.80
N ILE A 124 39.53 3.94 3.16
CA ILE A 124 39.26 3.93 1.72
C ILE A 124 37.90 4.61 1.49
N PRO A 125 37.85 5.73 0.75
CA PRO A 125 36.58 6.39 0.41
C PRO A 125 35.72 5.48 -0.47
N VAL A 126 34.43 5.37 -0.12
CA VAL A 126 33.42 4.61 -0.88
C VAL A 126 33.28 5.10 -2.33
N ASP A 127 33.61 6.36 -2.61
CA ASP A 127 33.57 6.93 -3.96
C ASP A 127 34.67 6.39 -4.89
N GLU A 128 35.75 5.81 -4.34
CA GLU A 128 36.88 5.26 -5.12
C GLU A 128 36.56 3.89 -5.75
N LEU A 129 35.41 3.30 -5.44
CA LEU A 129 35.01 1.96 -5.89
C LEU A 129 34.61 1.87 -7.37
N GLY A 130 34.26 2.99 -8.00
CA GLY A 130 33.84 3.02 -9.40
C GLY A 130 32.48 2.38 -9.69
N PHE A 131 31.75 1.87 -8.68
CA PHE A 131 30.37 1.43 -8.80
C PHE A 131 29.58 1.79 -7.53
N ARG A 132 28.26 1.98 -7.70
CA ARG A 132 27.32 2.18 -6.59
C ARG A 132 26.49 0.91 -6.40
N PRO A 133 26.59 0.22 -5.25
CA PRO A 133 25.74 -0.94 -4.98
C PRO A 133 24.26 -0.58 -5.07
N LEU A 134 23.45 -1.44 -5.69
CA LEU A 134 22.01 -1.21 -5.81
C LEU A 134 21.32 -1.66 -4.52
N VAL A 135 20.92 -0.70 -3.69
CA VAL A 135 20.12 -0.99 -2.50
C VAL A 135 18.73 -1.44 -2.96
N THR A 136 18.34 -2.63 -2.52
CA THR A 136 17.04 -3.21 -2.89
C THR A 136 15.96 -2.76 -1.91
N ASN A 137 14.79 -2.37 -2.44
CA ASN A 137 13.63 -2.02 -1.62
C ASN A 137 13.10 -3.28 -0.93
N THR A 138 13.33 -3.41 0.37
CA THR A 138 12.68 -4.43 1.20
C THR A 138 11.32 -3.92 1.65
N SER A 139 10.28 -4.17 0.87
CA SER A 139 8.90 -4.07 1.36
C SER A 139 8.61 -5.30 2.22
N THR A 140 8.67 -5.13 3.54
CA THR A 140 8.10 -6.10 4.51
C THR A 140 6.59 -5.99 4.55
#